data_AF-C4PDG6-F1
#
_entry.id   AF-C4PDG6-F1
#
_cell.length_a   1.000
_cell.length_b   1.000
_cell.length_c   1.000
_cell.angle_alpha   90.00
_cell.angle_beta   90.00
_cell.angle_gamma   90.00
#
_symmetry.space_group_name_H-M   'P 1'
#
loop_
_entity.id
_entity.type
_entity.pdbx_description
1 polymer ?
#
loop_
_entity_poly.entity_id
_entity_poly.type
_entity_poly.pdbx_seq_one_letter_code
_entity_poly.pdbx_strand_id
1 'polypeptide(L)'
;YDWDVVNEAVEDKTEKLLRDSNWRRIIGDDYIKIAFEIAKEYVGDGKLFYNDYNNEMPYKLEKSYKLLKDLLDKDTPIDGVGIQSH
;
A
#
# COMPACT_ATOMS: atom_id res chain seq x y z
N TYR A 1 17.58 -7.13 -0.93
CA TYR A 1 16.61 -7.33 0.16
C TYR A 1 15.42 -6.42 -0.11
N ASP A 2 14.24 -6.75 0.37
CA ASP A 2 12.96 -6.06 0.13
C ASP A 2 12.44 -5.35 1.39
N TRP A 3 11.48 -4.45 1.19
CA TRP A 3 10.83 -3.70 2.26
C TRP A 3 9.34 -3.64 2.04
N ASP A 4 8.58 -4.07 3.05
CA ASP A 4 7.17 -3.71 3.17
C ASP A 4 7.07 -2.25 3.59
N VAL A 5 7.03 -1.34 2.62
CA VAL A 5 7.03 0.11 2.86
C VAL A 5 5.76 0.54 3.57
N VAL A 6 4.64 -0.05 3.17
CA VAL A 6 3.34 0.13 3.81
C VAL A 6 2.69 -1.23 4.00
N ASN A 7 2.19 -1.46 5.23
CA ASN A 7 1.52 -2.69 5.63
C ASN A 7 0.05 -2.41 6.01
N GLU A 8 -0.87 -3.20 5.47
CA GLU A 8 -2.27 -3.31 5.93
C GLU A 8 -3.11 -2.02 5.86
N ALA A 9 -2.88 -1.20 4.83
CA ALA A 9 -3.55 0.10 4.68
C ALA A 9 -5.01 0.00 4.18
N VAL A 10 -5.36 -1.09 3.50
CA VAL A 10 -6.70 -1.28 2.93
C VAL A 10 -7.69 -1.68 4.01
N GLU A 11 -8.85 -1.02 3.99
CA GLU A 11 -9.92 -1.27 4.94
C GLU A 11 -10.78 -2.47 4.54
N ASP A 12 -11.09 -3.33 5.51
CA ASP A 12 -11.64 -4.67 5.28
C ASP A 12 -13.06 -4.89 5.83
N LYS A 13 -13.66 -3.92 6.55
CA LYS A 13 -14.98 -4.07 7.20
C LYS A 13 -16.07 -3.16 6.65
N THR A 14 -15.72 -2.08 5.98
CA THR A 14 -16.68 -1.06 5.48
C THR A 14 -16.45 -0.75 4.02
N GLU A 15 -17.27 0.07 3.37
CA GLU A 15 -17.06 0.49 1.97
C GLU A 15 -15.85 1.43 1.76
N LYS A 16 -15.22 1.89 2.85
CA LYS A 16 -14.03 2.75 2.74
C LYS A 16 -12.88 1.98 2.10
N LEU A 17 -12.07 2.70 1.30
CA LEU A 17 -10.87 2.14 0.66
C LEU A 17 -9.73 1.97 1.66
N LEU A 18 -9.37 3.06 2.35
CA LEU A 18 -8.25 3.11 3.29
C LEU A 18 -8.73 3.08 4.74
N ARG A 19 -7.93 2.46 5.61
CA ARG A 19 -8.11 2.51 7.06
C ARG A 19 -7.98 3.94 7.58
N ASP A 20 -8.63 4.20 8.71
CA ASP A 20 -8.47 5.44 9.45
C ASP A 20 -7.27 5.34 10.40
N SER A 21 -6.06 5.52 9.85
CA SER A 21 -4.80 5.45 10.58
C SER A 21 -4.27 6.83 10.98
N ASN A 22 -3.35 6.89 11.95
CA ASN A 22 -2.70 8.16 12.31
C ASN A 22 -1.93 8.77 11.12
N TRP A 23 -1.29 7.94 10.29
CA TRP A 23 -0.61 8.38 9.06
C TRP A 23 -1.57 9.13 8.13
N ARG A 24 -2.74 8.53 7.89
CA ARG A 24 -3.79 9.12 7.05
C ARG A 24 -4.36 10.41 7.66
N ARG A 25 -4.59 10.45 8.97
CA ARG A 25 -5.10 11.65 9.66
C ARG A 25 -4.13 12.82 9.63
N ILE A 26 -2.83 12.55 9.69
CA ILE A 26 -1.77 13.57 9.75
C ILE A 26 -1.40 14.07 8.35
N ILE A 27 -1.21 13.15 7.40
CA ILE A 27 -0.68 13.47 6.05
C ILE A 27 -1.81 13.61 5.01
N GLY A 28 -2.90 12.86 5.18
CA GLY A 28 -3.96 12.71 4.19
C GLY A 28 -3.84 11.41 3.40
N ASP A 29 -4.64 11.28 2.34
CA ASP A 29 -4.75 10.05 1.55
C ASP A 29 -3.49 9.74 0.72
N ASP A 30 -2.61 10.72 0.52
CA ASP A 30 -1.36 10.57 -0.22
C ASP A 30 -0.21 9.95 0.60
N TYR A 31 -0.42 9.63 1.89
CA TYR A 31 0.63 9.15 2.78
C TYR A 31 1.35 7.90 2.25
N ILE A 32 0.65 7.03 1.53
CA ILE A 32 1.23 5.80 0.96
C ILE A 32 2.23 6.19 -0.13
N LYS A 33 1.83 7.04 -1.08
CA LYS A 33 2.73 7.51 -2.14
C LYS A 33 3.96 8.18 -1.56
N ILE A 34 3.77 9.08 -0.59
CA ILE A 34 4.87 9.79 0.09
C ILE A 34 5.82 8.79 0.76
N ALA A 35 5.31 7.75 1.42
CA ALA A 35 6.15 6.73 2.03
C ALA A 35 7.02 5.98 1.00
N PHE A 36 6.46 5.63 -0.16
CA PHE A 36 7.19 4.97 -1.25
C PHE A 36 8.22 5.90 -1.91
N GLU A 37 7.89 7.17 -2.14
CA GLU A 37 8.84 8.16 -2.66
C GLU A 37 10.03 8.34 -1.72
N ILE A 38 9.77 8.50 -0.42
CA ILE A 38 10.83 8.59 0.60
C ILE A 38 11.63 7.29 0.65
N ALA A 39 10.98 6.12 0.68
CA ALA A 39 11.69 4.84 0.72
C ALA A 39 12.62 4.68 -0.49
N LYS A 40 12.19 5.13 -1.67
CA LYS A 40 13.02 5.06 -2.89
C LYS A 40 14.32 5.86 -2.78
N GLU A 41 14.31 6.96 -2.03
CA GLU A 41 15.51 7.78 -1.79
C GLU A 41 16.55 7.10 -0.89
N TYR A 42 16.13 6.19 0.00
CA TYR A 42 17.00 5.64 1.06
C TYR A 42 17.28 4.14 0.97
N VAL A 43 16.44 3.36 0.28
CA VAL A 43 16.52 1.89 0.25
C VAL A 43 17.52 1.36 -0.81
N GLY A 44 18.08 2.23 -1.65
CA GLY A 44 19.06 1.85 -2.68
C GLY A 44 18.47 0.87 -3.70
N ASP A 45 19.15 -0.26 -3.91
CA ASP A 45 18.72 -1.33 -4.83
C ASP A 45 17.67 -2.28 -4.22
N GLY A 46 17.20 -2.01 -2.99
CA GLY A 46 16.14 -2.79 -2.38
C GLY A 46 14.81 -2.62 -3.11
N LYS A 47 13.97 -3.67 -3.04
CA LYS A 47 12.65 -3.69 -3.67
C LYS A 47 11.57 -3.21 -2.71
N LEU A 48 10.66 -2.37 -3.20
CA LEU A 48 9.62 -1.73 -2.39
C LEU A 48 8.27 -2.40 -2.59
N PHE A 49 7.69 -2.92 -1.51
CA PHE A 49 6.46 -3.68 -1.53
C PHE A 49 5.34 -3.01 -0.73
N TYR A 50 4.11 -3.15 -1.24
CA TYR A 50 2.89 -3.00 -0.45
C TYR A 50 2.46 -4.37 0.07
N ASN A 51 2.25 -4.53 1.38
CA ASN A 51 1.91 -5.83 1.97
C ASN A 51 0.58 -5.79 2.71
N ASP A 52 -0.25 -6.82 2.56
CA ASP A 52 -1.55 -6.92 3.24
C ASP A 52 -2.06 -8.36 3.31
N TYR A 53 -2.98 -8.63 4.25
CA TYR A 53 -3.71 -9.91 4.38
C TYR A 53 -5.04 -9.88 3.66
N ASN A 54 -5.66 -11.04 3.43
CA ASN A 54 -6.96 -11.20 2.74
C ASN A 54 -6.98 -10.65 1.29
N ASN A 55 -5.84 -10.30 0.71
CA ASN A 55 -5.75 -9.78 -0.66
C ASN A 55 -6.23 -10.81 -1.70
N GLU A 56 -6.19 -12.09 -1.35
CA GLU A 56 -6.73 -13.22 -2.10
C GLU A 56 -8.25 -13.35 -2.02
N MET A 57 -8.90 -12.66 -1.06
CA MET A 57 -10.35 -12.66 -0.90
C MET A 57 -11.00 -11.60 -1.80
N PRO A 58 -12.10 -11.91 -2.52
CA PRO A 58 -12.66 -11.02 -3.54
C PRO A 58 -12.96 -9.60 -3.06
N TYR A 59 -13.47 -9.44 -1.83
CA TYR A 59 -13.87 -8.14 -1.29
C TYR A 59 -12.68 -7.20 -1.01
N LYS A 60 -11.52 -7.76 -0.65
CA LYS A 60 -10.32 -6.97 -0.37
C LYS A 60 -9.45 -6.85 -1.62
N LEU A 61 -9.42 -7.88 -2.47
CA LEU A 61 -8.76 -7.85 -3.78
C LEU A 61 -9.18 -6.64 -4.61
N GLU A 62 -10.49 -6.36 -4.71
CA GLU A 62 -10.98 -5.23 -5.51
C GLU A 62 -10.47 -3.88 -4.96
N LYS A 63 -10.41 -3.74 -3.64
CA LYS A 63 -9.92 -2.53 -2.99
C LYS A 63 -8.41 -2.37 -3.12
N SER A 64 -7.66 -3.44 -2.87
CA SER A 64 -6.21 -3.47 -3.07
C SER A 64 -5.86 -3.15 -4.53
N TYR A 65 -6.60 -3.69 -5.50
CA TYR A 65 -6.45 -3.34 -6.92
C TYR A 65 -6.72 -1.86 -7.19
N LYS A 66 -7.83 -1.30 -6.69
CA LYS A 66 -8.16 0.13 -6.86
C LYS A 66 -7.07 1.04 -6.30
N LEU A 67 -6.58 0.74 -5.09
CA LEU A 67 -5.51 1.49 -4.45
C LEU A 67 -4.21 1.41 -5.25
N LEU A 68 -3.76 0.19 -5.57
CA LEU A 68 -2.49 -0.02 -6.28
C LEU A 68 -2.51 0.57 -7.68
N LYS A 69 -3.65 0.48 -8.37
CA LYS A 69 -3.84 1.12 -9.68
C LYS A 69 -3.68 2.64 -9.59
N ASP A 70 -4.37 3.29 -8.65
CA ASP A 70 -4.25 4.74 -8.44
C ASP A 70 -2.81 5.16 -8.09
N LEU A 71 -2.11 4.37 -7.26
CA LEU A 71 -0.72 4.63 -6.92
C LEU A 71 0.22 4.49 -8.13
N LEU A 72 0.04 3.44 -8.95
CA LEU A 72 0.82 3.25 -10.17
C LEU A 72 0.52 4.32 -11.22
N ASP A 73 -0.75 4.73 -11.37
CA ASP A 73 -1.17 5.82 -12.27
C ASP A 73 -0.58 7.19 -11.82
N LYS A 74 -0.15 7.31 -10.56
CA LYS A 74 0.54 8.47 -9.97
C LYS A 74 2.06 8.33 -9.92
N ASP A 75 2.64 7.37 -10.65
CA ASP A 75 4.07 7.07 -10.70
C ASP A 75 4.70 6.68 -9.35
N THR A 76 3.92 6.10 -8.43
CA THR A 76 4.45 5.64 -7.14
C THR A 76 5.42 4.47 -7.33
N PRO A 77 6.63 4.48 -6.74
CA PRO A 77 7.67 3.47 -7.00
C PRO A 77 7.42 2.15 -6.24
N ILE A 78 6.41 1.40 -6.68
CA ILE A 78 6.05 0.09 -6.12
C ILE A 78 6.64 -1.01 -7.01
N ASP A 79 7.52 -1.84 -6.46
CA ASP A 79 8.13 -2.97 -7.17
C ASP A 79 7.27 -4.25 -7.09
N GLY A 80 6.43 -4.38 -6.06
CA GLY A 80 5.62 -5.58 -5.87
C GLY A 80 4.55 -5.48 -4.78
N VAL A 81 3.80 -6.57 -4.66
CA VAL A 81 2.72 -6.73 -3.68
C VAL A 81 2.97 -8.01 -2.88
N GLY A 82 3.05 -7.86 -1.56
CA GLY A 82 3.09 -8.98 -0.62
C GLY A 82 1.67 -9.48 -0.33
N ILE A 83 1.47 -10.79 -0.46
CA ILE A 83 0.24 -11.48 -0.07
C ILE A 83 0.57 -12.30 1.17
N GLN A 84 0.16 -11.83 2.35
CA GLN A 84 0.50 -12.50 3.62
C GLN A 84 0.01 -13.96 3.67
N SER A 85 -1.10 -14.27 2.99
CA SER A 85 -1.62 -15.64 2.81
C SER A 85 -1.88 -16.38 4.14
N HIS A 86 -2.56 -15.71 5.06
CA HIS A 86 -2.99 -16.27 6.35
C HIS A 86 -4.13 -17.28 6.23
#